data_AF-A0AAD7QH28-F1
#
_entry.id   AF-A0AAD7QH28-F1
#
_cell.length_a   1.000
_cell.length_b   1.000
_cell.length_c   1.000
_cell.angle_alpha   90.00
_cell.angle_beta   90.00
_cell.angle_gamma   90.00
#
_symmetry.space_group_name_H-M   'P 1'
#
loop_
_entity.id
_entity.type
_entity.pdbx_description
1 polymer ?
#
loop_
_entity_poly.entity_id
_entity_poly.type
_entity_poly.pdbx_seq_one_letter_code
_entity_poly.pdbx_strand_id
1 'polypeptide(L)'
;MLIERVVKSMILRKFDHVIVSRFLLYYQKSKFFTATSDEKLNVVEMVINVLYNLDPGAVSCKSLFGLLRVTLSLNVSKCSKNKLENMIGSQLDQATLDNLLVPSPYGINYLYDVNLVLRFLKAFLRGETYQVTSIQMMKVASLIDLYIAEIAPDPSLKPSKFLALATALPDSARDSYDELYHAMDMYLEVHAGLSEAEKLKICCGLNYEKLSAEVCILLSQNKKFPSKSAARALISQQFKLKSLLHGTPSSKSFTDSPYSPNIDVRNREKKDKTSEQVLMYSGKLDPSADNEKLRAHLQGMQCRVMELEKVCRKMQRKMEKITKSKVSRHSHARSLPKLCS
;
A
#
# COMPACT_ATOMS: atom_id res chain seq x y z
N MET A 1 -4.76 21.06 -36.32
CA MET A 1 -3.58 20.63 -37.13
C MET A 1 -3.94 19.40 -37.97
N LEU A 2 -3.31 19.20 -39.13
CA LEU A 2 -3.58 18.06 -40.03
C LEU A 2 -3.55 16.70 -39.32
N ILE A 3 -2.61 16.53 -38.38
CA ILE A 3 -2.43 15.31 -37.60
C ILE A 3 -3.62 14.98 -36.69
N GLU A 4 -4.30 15.98 -36.12
CA GLU A 4 -5.49 15.76 -35.29
C GLU A 4 -6.65 15.19 -36.12
N ARG A 5 -6.80 15.66 -37.38
CA ARG A 5 -7.79 15.11 -38.32
C ARG A 5 -7.45 13.68 -38.71
N VAL A 6 -6.17 13.38 -38.94
CA VAL A 6 -5.70 12.01 -39.23
C VAL A 6 -6.05 11.09 -38.07
N VAL A 7 -5.75 11.47 -36.83
CA VAL A 7 -6.01 10.64 -35.66
C VAL A 7 -7.51 10.46 -35.41
N LYS A 8 -8.32 11.52 -35.56
CA LYS A 8 -9.79 11.39 -35.51
C LYS A 8 -10.29 10.39 -36.57
N SER A 9 -9.73 10.41 -37.77
CA SER A 9 -10.07 9.43 -38.81
C SER A 9 -9.64 8.00 -38.43
N MET A 10 -8.46 7.82 -37.82
CA MET A 10 -8.00 6.51 -37.32
C MET A 10 -8.95 5.95 -36.26
N ILE A 11 -9.38 6.79 -35.30
CA ILE A 11 -10.33 6.41 -34.25
C ILE A 11 -11.69 6.04 -34.87
N LEU A 12 -12.21 6.86 -35.80
CA LEU A 12 -13.47 6.57 -36.51
C LEU A 12 -13.41 5.26 -37.32
N ARG A 13 -12.23 4.92 -37.85
CA ARG A 13 -11.95 3.66 -38.54
C ARG A 13 -11.63 2.49 -37.60
N LYS A 14 -11.81 2.66 -36.28
CA LYS A 14 -11.59 1.65 -35.24
C LYS A 14 -10.18 1.07 -35.21
N PHE A 15 -9.17 1.91 -35.45
CA PHE A 15 -7.78 1.52 -35.21
C PHE A 15 -7.56 1.25 -33.72
N ASP A 16 -6.69 0.27 -33.41
CA ASP A 16 -6.29 -0.03 -32.04
C ASP A 16 -5.70 1.22 -31.35
N HIS A 17 -6.27 1.59 -30.20
CA HIS A 17 -5.88 2.78 -29.46
C HIS A 17 -4.41 2.75 -29.00
N VAL A 18 -3.80 1.58 -28.80
CA VAL A 18 -2.37 1.41 -28.52
C VAL A 18 -1.52 1.81 -29.73
N ILE A 19 -1.98 1.48 -30.95
CA ILE A 19 -1.28 1.89 -32.17
C ILE A 19 -1.39 3.41 -32.33
N VAL A 20 -2.58 3.97 -32.12
CA VAL A 20 -2.80 5.43 -32.18
C VAL A 20 -1.93 6.16 -31.16
N SER A 21 -1.85 5.68 -29.92
CA SER A 21 -1.04 6.31 -28.87
C SER A 21 0.46 6.27 -29.20
N ARG A 22 0.97 5.14 -29.69
CA ARG A 22 2.37 5.00 -30.12
C ARG A 22 2.69 5.93 -31.28
N PHE A 23 1.79 6.02 -32.26
CA PHE A 23 1.93 6.95 -33.39
C PHE A 23 2.00 8.41 -32.92
N LEU A 24 1.12 8.82 -32.00
CA LEU A 24 1.12 10.18 -31.43
C LEU A 24 2.42 10.51 -30.70
N LEU A 25 2.91 9.60 -29.86
CA LEU A 25 4.16 9.79 -29.12
C LEU A 25 5.38 9.81 -30.05
N TYR A 26 5.37 9.00 -31.11
CA TYR A 26 6.39 9.03 -32.14
C TYR A 26 6.36 10.35 -32.91
N TYR A 27 5.18 10.80 -33.34
CA TYR A 27 4.98 12.08 -34.01
C TYR A 27 5.49 13.25 -33.16
N GLN A 28 5.15 13.27 -31.87
CA GLN A 28 5.64 14.28 -30.93
C GLN A 28 7.18 14.32 -30.93
N LYS A 29 7.83 13.17 -30.69
CA LYS A 29 9.30 13.08 -30.65
C LYS A 29 9.93 13.50 -31.97
N SER A 30 9.38 13.06 -33.10
CA SER A 30 9.89 13.39 -34.44
C SER A 30 9.76 14.88 -34.74
N LYS A 31 8.60 15.49 -34.45
CA LYS A 31 8.36 16.91 -34.71
C LYS A 31 9.20 17.82 -33.81
N PHE A 32 9.56 17.36 -32.62
CA PHE A 32 10.35 18.13 -31.65
C PHE A 32 11.76 18.51 -32.11
N PHE A 33 12.37 17.74 -33.02
CA PHE A 33 13.72 18.02 -33.52
C PHE A 33 13.79 19.29 -34.37
N THR A 34 12.71 19.62 -35.07
CA THR A 34 12.65 20.75 -36.03
C THR A 34 11.74 21.88 -35.57
N ALA A 35 11.04 21.70 -34.45
CA ALA A 35 10.00 22.62 -33.99
C ALA A 35 10.52 23.74 -33.10
N THR A 36 9.90 24.92 -33.23
CA THR A 36 10.08 26.05 -32.30
C THR A 36 9.42 25.74 -30.94
N SER A 37 9.67 26.57 -29.92
CA SER A 37 9.05 26.39 -28.59
C SER A 37 7.52 26.42 -28.65
N ASP A 38 6.95 27.34 -29.42
CA ASP A 38 5.49 27.47 -29.56
C ASP A 38 4.87 26.29 -30.32
N GLU A 39 5.56 25.79 -31.34
CA GLU A 39 5.14 24.57 -32.04
C GLU A 39 5.20 23.34 -31.13
N LYS A 40 6.25 23.21 -30.31
CA LYS A 40 6.37 22.13 -29.30
C LYS A 40 5.22 22.16 -28.31
N LEU A 41 4.85 23.34 -27.82
CA LEU A 41 3.71 23.54 -26.92
C LEU A 41 2.40 23.08 -27.57
N ASN A 42 2.12 23.55 -28.79
CA ASN A 42 0.91 23.19 -29.54
C ASN A 42 0.82 21.68 -29.80
N VAL A 43 1.95 21.05 -30.17
CA VAL A 43 2.02 19.60 -30.40
C VAL A 43 1.77 18.82 -29.11
N VAL A 44 2.38 19.21 -28.00
CA VAL A 44 2.19 18.54 -26.70
C VAL A 44 0.75 18.64 -26.21
N GLU A 45 0.16 19.83 -26.27
CA GLU A 45 -1.23 20.02 -25.87
C GLU A 45 -2.19 19.18 -26.71
N MET A 46 -2.01 19.19 -28.03
CA MET A 46 -2.79 18.35 -28.92
C MET A 46 -2.61 16.87 -28.60
N VAL A 47 -1.37 16.39 -28.41
CA VAL A 47 -1.09 14.99 -28.04
C VAL A 47 -1.79 14.62 -26.74
N ILE A 48 -1.67 15.43 -25.68
CA ILE A 48 -2.34 15.18 -24.40
C ILE A 48 -3.86 15.11 -24.59
N ASN A 49 -4.44 16.06 -25.32
CA ASN A 49 -5.87 16.12 -25.57
C ASN A 49 -6.38 14.90 -26.33
N VAL A 50 -5.63 14.43 -27.33
CA VAL A 50 -6.03 13.24 -28.09
C VAL A 50 -5.85 11.97 -27.26
N LEU A 51 -4.73 11.82 -26.56
CA LEU A 51 -4.46 10.67 -25.68
C LEU A 51 -5.53 10.53 -24.58
N TYR A 52 -6.01 11.64 -24.03
CA TYR A 52 -7.06 11.65 -23.01
C TYR A 52 -8.41 11.08 -23.49
N ASN A 53 -8.65 11.09 -24.81
CA ASN A 53 -9.86 10.52 -25.40
C ASN A 53 -9.69 9.06 -25.86
N LEU A 54 -8.49 8.49 -25.71
CA LEU A 54 -8.24 7.06 -25.98
C LEU A 54 -8.59 6.22 -24.75
N ASP A 55 -8.57 4.90 -24.94
CA ASP A 55 -8.82 3.98 -23.83
C ASP A 55 -7.76 4.17 -22.73
N PRO A 56 -8.14 4.10 -21.43
CA PRO A 56 -7.21 4.34 -20.32
C PRO A 56 -5.97 3.43 -20.31
N GLY A 57 -6.06 2.23 -20.90
CA GLY A 57 -4.93 1.29 -21.04
C GLY A 57 -4.10 1.46 -22.31
N ALA A 58 -4.47 2.37 -23.22
CA ALA A 58 -3.80 2.55 -24.50
C ALA A 58 -2.41 3.19 -24.37
N VAL A 59 -2.17 3.92 -23.29
CA VAL A 59 -0.92 4.64 -23.03
C VAL A 59 -0.25 4.06 -21.79
N SER A 60 1.00 3.62 -21.93
CA SER A 60 1.78 3.12 -20.80
C SER A 60 2.13 4.23 -19.80
N CYS A 61 2.10 3.94 -18.51
CA CYS A 61 2.56 4.82 -17.43
C CYS A 61 3.94 5.47 -17.70
N LYS A 62 4.93 4.71 -18.19
CA LYS A 62 6.26 5.23 -18.58
C LYS A 62 6.19 6.36 -19.61
N SER A 63 5.32 6.25 -20.60
CA SER A 63 5.14 7.27 -21.65
C SER A 63 4.47 8.52 -21.11
N LEU A 64 3.52 8.37 -20.17
CA LEU A 64 2.86 9.51 -19.52
C LEU A 64 3.86 10.31 -18.67
N PHE A 65 4.72 9.65 -17.89
CA PHE A 65 5.80 10.33 -17.17
C PHE A 65 6.86 10.94 -18.10
N GLY A 66 7.15 10.30 -19.23
CA GLY A 66 7.97 10.90 -20.29
C GLY A 66 7.36 12.19 -20.82
N LEU A 67 6.05 12.21 -21.05
CA LEU A 67 5.32 13.39 -21.49
C LEU A 67 5.28 14.47 -20.40
N LEU A 68 5.08 14.09 -19.14
CA LEU A 68 5.15 15.00 -17.99
C LEU A 68 6.48 15.75 -17.96
N ARG A 69 7.61 15.03 -18.09
CA ARG A 69 8.95 15.64 -18.12
C ARG A 69 9.09 16.69 -19.22
N VAL A 70 8.51 16.44 -20.40
CA VAL A 70 8.47 17.43 -21.49
C VAL A 70 7.64 18.64 -21.09
N THR A 71 6.47 18.43 -20.46
CA THR A 71 5.59 19.54 -20.03
C THR A 71 6.18 20.44 -18.95
N LEU A 72 7.15 19.97 -18.16
CA LEU A 72 7.80 20.80 -17.13
C LEU A 72 8.61 21.96 -17.74
N SER A 73 9.15 21.75 -18.94
CA SER A 73 9.91 22.77 -19.69
C SER A 73 9.04 23.70 -20.54
N LEU A 74 7.73 23.43 -20.64
CA LEU A 74 6.81 24.14 -21.52
C LEU A 74 5.67 24.75 -20.70
N ASN A 75 5.20 25.94 -21.09
CA ASN A 75 4.08 26.58 -20.41
C ASN A 75 2.72 26.00 -20.84
N VAL A 76 2.54 24.68 -20.68
CA VAL A 76 1.32 23.96 -21.07
C VAL A 76 0.13 24.47 -20.25
N SER A 77 -1.02 24.62 -20.90
CA SER A 77 -2.27 25.05 -20.28
C SER A 77 -2.67 24.16 -19.11
N LYS A 78 -3.35 24.77 -18.13
CA LYS A 78 -3.84 24.08 -16.94
C LYS A 78 -4.80 22.92 -17.28
N CYS A 79 -5.61 23.08 -18.33
CA CYS A 79 -6.52 22.03 -18.79
C CYS A 79 -5.74 20.78 -19.26
N SER A 80 -4.74 20.95 -20.11
CA SER A 80 -3.91 19.84 -20.58
C SER A 80 -3.09 19.23 -19.45
N LYS A 81 -2.52 20.04 -18.54
CA LYS A 81 -1.84 19.53 -17.34
C LYS A 81 -2.75 18.64 -16.50
N ASN A 82 -3.96 19.09 -16.19
CA ASN A 82 -4.94 18.30 -15.43
C ASN A 82 -5.29 16.98 -16.13
N LYS A 83 -5.46 16.98 -17.46
CA LYS A 83 -5.72 15.75 -18.23
C LYS A 83 -4.56 14.75 -18.11
N LEU A 84 -3.32 15.25 -18.21
CA LEU A 84 -2.13 14.43 -18.06
C LEU A 84 -2.00 13.87 -16.64
N GLU A 85 -2.21 14.71 -15.62
CA GLU A 85 -2.19 14.30 -14.22
C GLU A 85 -3.27 13.24 -13.92
N ASN A 86 -4.46 13.36 -14.52
CA ASN A 86 -5.52 12.37 -14.38
C ASN A 86 -5.14 11.03 -15.03
N MET A 87 -4.53 11.04 -16.22
CA MET A 87 -4.05 9.82 -16.89
C MET A 87 -2.92 9.15 -16.10
N ILE A 88 -2.03 9.93 -15.48
CA ILE A 88 -0.96 9.39 -14.63
C ILE A 88 -1.55 8.80 -13.35
N GLY A 89 -2.44 9.54 -12.69
CA GLY A 89 -3.09 9.10 -11.46
C GLY A 89 -3.85 7.79 -11.64
N SER A 90 -4.53 7.57 -12.77
CA SER A 90 -5.29 6.32 -13.01
C SER A 90 -4.42 5.07 -13.16
N GLN A 91 -3.10 5.21 -13.36
CA GLN A 91 -2.14 4.12 -13.49
C GLN A 91 -1.00 4.23 -12.45
N LEU A 92 -1.26 4.89 -11.32
CA LEU A 92 -0.24 5.14 -10.30
C LEU A 92 0.32 3.84 -9.69
N ASP A 93 -0.46 2.75 -9.73
CA ASP A 93 -0.06 1.40 -9.33
C ASP A 93 1.05 0.80 -10.20
N GLN A 94 1.35 1.40 -11.35
CA GLN A 94 2.41 1.00 -12.27
C GLN A 94 3.63 1.95 -12.23
N ALA A 95 3.59 3.00 -11.42
CA ALA A 95 4.67 3.98 -11.32
C ALA A 95 5.79 3.48 -10.40
N THR A 96 7.00 4.00 -10.61
CA THR A 96 8.16 3.78 -9.74
C THR A 96 8.48 5.03 -8.93
N LEU A 97 9.27 4.91 -7.86
CA LEU A 97 9.71 6.04 -7.05
C LEU A 97 10.33 7.15 -7.92
N ASP A 98 11.26 6.79 -8.83
CA ASP A 98 11.90 7.72 -9.78
C ASP A 98 10.91 8.52 -10.65
N ASN A 99 9.69 8.02 -10.84
CA ASN A 99 8.65 8.73 -11.57
C ASN A 99 8.06 9.87 -10.74
N LEU A 100 8.01 9.73 -9.42
CA LEU A 100 7.46 10.70 -8.47
C LEU A 100 8.47 11.78 -8.07
N LEU A 101 9.77 11.54 -8.28
CA LEU A 101 10.86 12.47 -7.99
C LEU A 101 10.94 13.61 -9.03
N VAL A 102 9.89 14.42 -9.08
CA VAL A 102 9.80 15.62 -9.93
C VAL A 102 10.28 16.82 -9.12
N PRO A 103 11.26 17.62 -9.62
CA PRO A 103 11.73 18.81 -8.92
C PRO A 103 10.61 19.80 -8.62
N SER A 104 10.71 20.50 -7.50
CA SER A 104 9.75 21.54 -7.15
C SER A 104 9.79 22.72 -8.15
N PRO A 105 8.65 23.42 -8.35
CA PRO A 105 8.63 24.62 -9.17
C PRO A 105 9.52 25.73 -8.60
N TYR A 106 9.98 26.65 -9.45
CA TYR A 106 10.76 27.82 -9.04
C TYR A 106 10.10 28.61 -7.89
N GLY A 107 10.91 28.99 -6.90
CA GLY A 107 10.47 29.73 -5.72
C GLY A 107 9.95 28.86 -4.57
N ILE A 108 10.03 27.54 -4.71
CA ILE A 108 9.75 26.58 -3.65
C ILE A 108 11.06 26.02 -3.11
N ASN A 109 11.18 25.95 -1.78
CA ASN A 109 12.45 25.61 -1.13
C ASN A 109 12.66 24.10 -0.93
N TYR A 110 11.60 23.30 -0.89
CA TYR A 110 11.70 21.84 -0.79
C TYR A 110 12.04 21.22 -2.15
N LEU A 111 12.69 20.06 -2.18
CA LEU A 111 13.33 19.49 -3.36
C LEU A 111 12.34 18.99 -4.43
N TYR A 112 11.25 18.34 -4.01
CA TYR A 112 10.32 17.65 -4.92
C TYR A 112 8.90 18.20 -4.89
N ASP A 113 8.17 18.21 -6.01
CA ASP A 113 6.80 18.69 -6.10
C ASP A 113 5.78 17.73 -5.43
N VAL A 114 5.66 17.85 -4.11
CA VAL A 114 4.69 17.09 -3.32
C VAL A 114 3.24 17.37 -3.76
N ASN A 115 2.94 18.58 -4.26
CA ASN A 115 1.59 18.89 -4.72
C ASN A 115 1.21 18.09 -5.94
N LEU A 116 2.17 17.84 -6.83
CA LEU A 116 1.95 17.01 -8.02
C LEU A 116 1.63 15.57 -7.63
N VAL A 117 2.37 14.99 -6.69
CA VAL A 117 2.09 13.64 -6.17
C VAL A 117 0.71 13.56 -5.50
N LEU A 118 0.33 14.57 -4.70
CA LEU A 118 -1.00 14.66 -4.12
C LEU A 118 -2.12 14.76 -5.20
N ARG A 119 -1.86 15.42 -6.33
CA ARG A 119 -2.80 15.46 -7.47
C ARG A 119 -2.92 14.10 -8.16
N PHE A 120 -1.80 13.37 -8.33
CA PHE A 120 -1.84 11.99 -8.83
C PHE A 120 -2.65 11.08 -7.91
N LEU A 121 -2.43 11.16 -6.59
CA LEU A 121 -3.19 10.39 -5.61
C LEU A 121 -4.68 10.73 -5.66
N LYS A 122 -5.02 12.01 -5.74
CA LYS A 122 -6.42 12.44 -5.88
C LYS A 122 -7.05 11.86 -7.14
N ALA A 123 -6.33 11.84 -8.26
CA ALA A 123 -6.80 11.26 -9.51
C ALA A 123 -6.95 9.73 -9.43
N PHE A 124 -6.01 9.03 -8.78
CA PHE A 124 -6.08 7.59 -8.52
C PHE A 124 -7.33 7.21 -7.71
N LEU A 125 -7.60 7.96 -6.64
CA LEU A 125 -8.74 7.73 -5.76
C LEU A 125 -10.09 8.12 -6.39
N ARG A 126 -10.09 9.02 -7.37
CA ARG A 126 -11.30 9.45 -8.11
C ARG A 126 -11.64 8.49 -9.25
N GLY A 127 -11.14 7.27 -9.28
CA GLY A 127 -11.42 6.28 -10.33
C GLY A 127 -12.92 5.97 -10.48
N GLU A 128 -13.66 6.83 -11.18
CA GLU A 128 -15.09 6.71 -11.45
C GLU A 128 -15.39 5.63 -12.53
N THR A 129 -14.39 5.19 -13.29
CA THR A 129 -14.57 4.28 -14.44
C THR A 129 -14.13 2.83 -14.19
N TYR A 130 -13.28 2.58 -13.19
CA TYR A 130 -12.84 1.23 -12.79
C TYR A 130 -12.62 1.22 -11.28
N GLN A 131 -13.25 0.28 -10.57
CA GLN A 131 -12.99 0.10 -9.14
C GLN A 131 -11.51 -0.25 -8.95
N VAL A 132 -10.78 0.62 -8.24
CA VAL A 132 -9.40 0.35 -7.82
C VAL A 132 -9.40 -0.94 -7.02
N THR A 133 -8.65 -1.93 -7.49
CA THR A 133 -8.56 -3.20 -6.77
C THR A 133 -7.73 -3.05 -5.50
N SER A 134 -7.97 -3.90 -4.49
CA SER A 134 -7.18 -3.90 -3.24
C SER A 134 -5.66 -3.99 -3.52
N ILE A 135 -5.27 -4.83 -4.49
CA ILE A 135 -3.86 -5.02 -4.88
C ILE A 135 -3.26 -3.72 -5.44
N GLN A 136 -4.00 -2.98 -6.27
CA GLN A 136 -3.53 -1.69 -6.79
C GLN A 136 -3.42 -0.65 -5.68
N MET A 137 -4.40 -0.61 -4.77
CA MET A 137 -4.38 0.27 -3.62
C MET A 137 -3.15 0.02 -2.73
N MET A 138 -2.81 -1.24 -2.47
CA MET A 138 -1.61 -1.63 -1.72
C MET A 138 -0.32 -1.22 -2.42
N LYS A 139 -0.21 -1.45 -3.74
CA LYS A 139 0.95 -1.00 -4.53
C LYS A 139 1.16 0.51 -4.45
N VAL A 140 0.08 1.27 -4.56
CA VAL A 140 0.14 2.74 -4.45
C VAL A 140 0.51 3.15 -3.02
N ALA A 141 -0.01 2.50 -1.98
CA ALA A 141 0.39 2.78 -0.60
C ALA A 141 1.89 2.57 -0.37
N SER A 142 2.45 1.43 -0.78
CA SER A 142 3.89 1.19 -0.70
C SER A 142 4.70 2.22 -1.49
N LEU A 143 4.25 2.60 -2.69
CA LEU A 143 4.92 3.64 -3.49
C LEU A 143 4.93 4.99 -2.78
N ILE A 144 3.81 5.36 -2.14
CA ILE A 144 3.72 6.62 -1.38
C ILE A 144 4.55 6.57 -0.11
N ASP A 145 4.60 5.44 0.60
CA ASP A 145 5.41 5.30 1.81
C ASP A 145 6.91 5.41 1.46
N LEU A 146 7.35 4.82 0.35
CA LEU A 146 8.70 5.03 -0.22
C LEU A 146 8.96 6.50 -0.56
N TYR A 147 7.98 7.18 -1.19
CA TYR A 147 8.11 8.59 -1.51
C TYR A 147 8.18 9.47 -0.27
N ILE A 148 7.37 9.19 0.77
CA ILE A 148 7.41 9.91 2.05
C ILE A 148 8.79 9.71 2.71
N ALA A 149 9.34 8.49 2.68
CA ALA A 149 10.67 8.20 3.20
C ALA A 149 11.77 8.98 2.47
N GLU A 150 11.68 9.11 1.14
CA GLU A 150 12.63 9.87 0.33
C GLU A 150 12.62 11.37 0.63
N ILE A 151 11.43 11.96 0.87
CA ILE A 151 11.31 13.40 1.14
C ILE A 151 11.46 13.77 2.62
N ALA A 152 11.35 12.81 3.53
CA ALA A 152 11.39 13.05 4.97
C ALA A 152 12.67 13.77 5.46
N PRO A 153 13.87 13.53 4.90
CA PRO A 153 15.08 14.23 5.30
C PRO A 153 15.18 15.69 4.82
N ASP A 154 14.23 16.20 4.04
CA ASP A 154 14.25 17.58 3.51
C ASP A 154 13.83 18.59 4.60
N PRO A 155 14.73 19.48 5.08
CA PRO A 155 14.43 20.45 6.13
C PRO A 155 13.44 21.55 5.71
N SER A 156 13.18 21.68 4.40
CA SER A 156 12.21 22.64 3.86
C SER A 156 10.81 22.04 3.68
N LEU A 157 10.64 20.73 3.92
CA LEU A 157 9.36 20.06 3.78
C LEU A 157 8.38 20.49 4.88
N LYS A 158 7.26 21.08 4.47
CA LYS A 158 6.26 21.59 5.41
C LYS A 158 5.49 20.45 6.11
N PRO A 159 5.18 20.58 7.41
CA PRO A 159 4.39 19.58 8.17
C PRO A 159 3.07 19.21 7.52
N SER A 160 2.38 20.20 6.94
CA SER A 160 1.10 20.00 6.27
C SER A 160 1.21 19.13 5.01
N LYS A 161 2.35 19.14 4.32
CA LYS A 161 2.60 18.30 3.14
C LYS A 161 2.90 16.87 3.54
N PHE A 162 3.76 16.69 4.55
CA PHE A 162 4.05 15.38 5.12
C PHE A 162 2.75 14.71 5.61
N LEU A 163 1.96 15.42 6.42
CA LEU A 163 0.69 14.92 6.93
C LEU A 163 -0.28 14.56 5.81
N ALA A 164 -0.41 15.43 4.79
CA ALA A 164 -1.32 15.18 3.67
C ALA A 164 -1.00 13.89 2.92
N LEU A 165 0.28 13.53 2.76
CA LEU A 165 0.69 12.27 2.14
C LEU A 165 0.42 11.08 3.07
N ALA A 166 0.82 11.19 4.34
CA ALA A 166 0.63 10.14 5.34
C ALA A 166 -0.83 9.70 5.47
N THR A 167 -1.76 10.66 5.38
CA THR A 167 -3.22 10.43 5.50
C THR A 167 -3.95 10.38 4.16
N ALA A 168 -3.25 10.38 3.02
CA ALA A 168 -3.91 10.42 1.70
C ALA A 168 -4.70 9.14 1.38
N LEU A 169 -4.26 8.00 1.93
CA LEU A 169 -4.77 6.67 1.63
C LEU A 169 -5.47 6.07 2.85
N PRO A 170 -6.51 5.23 2.65
CA PRO A 170 -7.23 4.60 3.74
C PRO A 170 -6.36 3.53 4.44
N ASP A 171 -6.68 3.22 5.70
CA ASP A 171 -5.96 2.21 6.47
C ASP A 171 -5.95 0.82 5.82
N SER A 172 -6.98 0.47 5.04
CA SER A 172 -7.06 -0.80 4.31
C SER A 172 -6.01 -0.93 3.21
N ALA A 173 -5.38 0.18 2.78
CA ALA A 173 -4.34 0.19 1.77
C ALA A 173 -2.99 -0.33 2.29
N ARG A 174 -2.80 -0.34 3.62
CA ARG A 174 -1.53 -0.70 4.26
C ARG A 174 -1.69 -1.95 5.11
N ASP A 175 -0.81 -2.91 4.90
CA ASP A 175 -0.70 -4.10 5.77
C ASP A 175 0.11 -3.79 7.04
N SER A 176 1.12 -2.93 6.91
CA SER A 176 1.96 -2.43 8.00
C SER A 176 2.14 -0.92 7.89
N TYR A 177 2.39 -0.27 9.03
CA TYR A 177 2.71 1.15 9.12
C TYR A 177 4.19 1.40 9.46
N ASP A 178 5.03 0.36 9.46
CA ASP A 178 6.43 0.43 9.89
C ASP A 178 7.28 1.35 9.00
N GLU A 179 7.12 1.27 7.67
CA GLU A 179 7.83 2.15 6.73
C GLU A 179 7.46 3.63 6.94
N LEU A 180 6.16 3.90 7.14
CA LEU A 180 5.68 5.24 7.44
C LEU A 180 6.18 5.74 8.80
N TYR A 181 6.31 4.86 9.80
CA TYR A 181 6.94 5.20 11.07
C TYR A 181 8.40 5.63 10.87
N HIS A 182 9.20 4.87 10.12
CA HIS A 182 10.60 5.22 9.88
C HIS A 182 10.74 6.55 9.13
N ALA A 183 9.90 6.80 8.13
CA ALA A 183 9.87 8.09 7.45
C ALA A 183 9.48 9.23 8.40
N MET A 184 8.52 8.99 9.31
CA MET A 184 8.09 9.98 10.30
C MET A 184 9.17 10.23 11.36
N ASP A 185 9.89 9.21 11.79
CA ASP A 185 11.01 9.32 12.72
C ASP A 185 12.14 10.17 12.16
N MET A 186 12.47 9.95 10.87
CA MET A 186 13.42 10.79 10.13
C MET A 186 12.92 12.23 9.98
N TYR A 187 11.65 12.42 9.63
CA TYR A 187 11.07 13.75 9.50
C TYR A 187 11.12 14.53 10.82
N LEU A 188 10.77 13.90 11.94
CA LEU A 188 10.82 14.51 13.27
C LEU A 188 12.26 14.79 13.74
N GLU A 189 13.24 13.99 13.31
CA GLU A 189 14.68 14.27 13.54
C GLU A 189 15.09 15.59 12.87
N VAL A 190 14.79 15.73 11.57
CA VAL A 190 15.18 16.92 10.80
C VAL A 190 14.39 18.16 11.20
N HIS A 191 13.16 17.99 11.71
CA HIS A 191 12.27 19.07 12.12
C HIS A 191 12.13 19.18 13.65
N ALA A 192 13.24 19.18 14.37
CA ALA A 192 13.27 19.27 15.83
C ALA A 192 12.56 20.52 16.40
N GLY A 193 12.42 21.59 15.60
CA GLY A 193 11.74 22.84 15.98
C GLY A 193 10.21 22.81 15.96
N LEU A 194 9.58 21.68 15.62
CA LEU A 194 8.12 21.56 15.61
C LEU A 194 7.52 21.66 17.01
N SER A 195 6.37 22.32 17.10
CA SER A 195 5.58 22.34 18.33
C SER A 195 5.02 20.95 18.66
N GLU A 196 4.78 20.68 19.94
CA GLU A 196 4.15 19.42 20.38
C GLU A 196 2.79 19.17 19.70
N ALA A 197 2.03 20.23 19.41
CA ALA A 197 0.78 20.14 18.68
C ALA A 197 0.96 19.69 17.23
N GLU A 198 2.01 20.16 16.54
CA GLU A 198 2.33 19.75 15.18
C GLU A 198 2.84 18.30 15.13
N LYS A 199 3.74 17.94 16.04
CA LYS A 199 4.21 16.55 16.17
C LYS A 199 3.04 15.60 16.40
N LEU A 200 2.10 15.96 17.27
CA LEU A 200 0.92 15.16 17.55
C LEU A 200 0.00 15.04 16.32
N LYS A 201 -0.18 16.11 15.53
CA LYS A 201 -0.92 16.06 14.26
C LYS A 201 -0.26 15.12 13.26
N ILE A 202 1.06 15.19 13.10
CA ILE A 202 1.81 14.30 12.22
C ILE A 202 1.64 12.84 12.67
N CYS A 203 1.82 12.58 13.97
CA CYS A 203 1.72 11.24 14.55
C CYS A 203 0.29 10.65 14.55
N CYS A 204 -0.73 11.45 14.24
CA CYS A 204 -2.09 10.95 13.98
C CYS A 204 -2.20 10.17 12.66
N GLY A 205 -1.23 10.32 11.74
CA GLY A 205 -1.19 9.56 10.48
C GLY A 205 -0.77 8.10 10.64
N LEU A 206 -0.38 7.66 11.83
CA LEU A 206 -0.01 6.27 12.11
C LEU A 206 -1.19 5.46 12.65
N ASN A 207 -1.41 4.28 12.07
CA ASN A 207 -2.26 3.26 12.68
C ASN A 207 -1.40 2.35 13.58
N TYR A 208 -1.47 2.60 14.90
CA TYR A 208 -0.69 1.89 15.92
C TYR A 208 -1.01 0.39 16.00
N GLU A 209 -2.21 -0.06 15.57
CA GLU A 209 -2.59 -1.47 15.55
C GLU A 209 -1.89 -2.25 14.44
N LYS A 210 -1.48 -1.56 13.37
CA LYS A 210 -0.76 -2.13 12.23
C LYS A 210 0.76 -1.95 12.30
N LEU A 211 1.29 -1.51 13.44
CA LEU A 211 2.73 -1.50 13.70
C LEU A 211 3.21 -2.87 14.20
N SER A 212 4.42 -3.25 13.80
CA SER A 212 5.10 -4.42 14.36
C SER A 212 5.45 -4.23 15.85
N ALA A 213 5.75 -5.33 16.54
CA ALA A 213 6.15 -5.26 17.94
C ALA A 213 7.47 -4.49 18.09
N GLU A 214 8.40 -4.71 17.18
CA GLU A 214 9.71 -4.07 17.11
C GLU A 214 9.56 -2.55 16.98
N VAL A 215 8.76 -2.09 16.02
CA VAL A 215 8.53 -0.65 15.81
C VAL A 215 7.81 0.00 17.00
N CYS A 216 6.86 -0.69 17.63
CA CYS A 216 6.22 -0.17 18.83
C CYS A 216 7.21 0.02 20.00
N ILE A 217 8.21 -0.86 20.16
CA ILE A 217 9.29 -0.67 21.16
C ILE A 217 10.09 0.58 20.82
N LEU A 218 10.54 0.71 19.56
CA LEU A 218 11.29 1.88 19.11
C LEU A 218 10.51 3.17 19.35
N LEU A 219 9.24 3.22 18.95
CA LEU A 219 8.36 4.36 19.13
C LEU A 219 8.20 4.72 20.61
N SER A 220 8.00 3.71 21.48
CA SER A 220 7.81 3.94 22.92
C SER A 220 9.03 4.55 23.62
N GLN A 221 10.24 4.29 23.11
CA GLN A 221 11.50 4.79 23.66
C GLN A 221 11.94 6.11 23.02
N ASN A 222 11.32 6.50 21.92
CA ASN A 222 11.73 7.63 21.11
C ASN A 222 11.19 8.96 21.65
N LYS A 223 12.10 9.75 22.24
CA LYS A 223 11.78 11.05 22.85
C LYS A 223 11.35 12.12 21.84
N LYS A 224 11.56 11.91 20.54
CA LYS A 224 11.12 12.83 19.47
C LYS A 224 9.60 12.77 19.27
N PHE A 225 8.99 11.64 19.58
CA PHE A 225 7.56 11.45 19.49
C PHE A 225 6.85 11.96 20.74
N PRO A 226 5.63 12.52 20.61
CA PRO A 226 4.84 12.92 21.76
C PRO A 226 4.57 11.72 22.69
N SER A 227 4.54 11.95 24.00
CA SER A 227 4.25 10.92 25.01
C SER A 227 2.92 10.19 24.76
N LYS A 228 1.93 10.90 24.21
CA LYS A 228 0.63 10.32 23.80
C LYS A 228 0.77 9.25 22.71
N SER A 229 1.70 9.42 21.78
CA SER A 229 1.98 8.44 20.72
C SER A 229 2.69 7.22 21.28
N ALA A 230 3.67 7.40 22.17
CA ALA A 230 4.34 6.31 22.88
C ALA A 230 3.33 5.48 23.69
N ALA A 231 2.43 6.13 24.43
CA ALA A 231 1.38 5.44 25.18
C ALA A 231 0.44 4.61 24.27
N ARG A 232 0.06 5.15 23.10
CA ARG A 232 -0.78 4.43 22.12
C ARG A 232 -0.09 3.17 21.56
N ALA A 233 1.20 3.25 21.25
CA ALA A 233 1.97 2.10 20.80
C ALA A 233 2.02 0.99 21.87
N LEU A 234 2.28 1.37 23.13
CA LEU A 234 2.30 0.41 24.25
C LEU A 234 0.93 -0.23 24.50
N ILE A 235 -0.16 0.55 24.45
CA ILE A 235 -1.52 0.02 24.58
C ILE A 235 -1.83 -0.98 23.47
N SER A 236 -1.43 -0.70 22.23
CA SER A 236 -1.62 -1.61 21.10
C SER A 236 -0.89 -2.94 21.30
N GLN A 237 0.38 -2.89 21.76
CA GLN A 237 1.12 -4.11 22.10
C GLN A 237 0.46 -4.92 23.21
N GLN A 238 0.00 -4.26 24.29
CA GLN A 238 -0.69 -4.95 25.39
C GLN A 238 -1.97 -5.63 24.92
N PHE A 239 -2.72 -5.00 24.01
CA PHE A 239 -3.93 -5.60 23.44
C PHE A 239 -3.59 -6.86 22.60
N LYS A 240 -2.55 -6.79 21.75
CA LYS A 240 -2.08 -7.95 20.96
C LYS A 240 -1.61 -9.11 21.85
N LEU A 241 -0.93 -8.82 22.96
CA LEU A 241 -0.51 -9.86 23.91
C LEU A 241 -1.71 -10.49 24.63
N LYS A 242 -2.68 -9.69 25.08
CA LYS A 242 -3.89 -10.20 25.74
C LYS A 242 -4.75 -11.05 24.81
N SER A 243 -4.87 -10.69 23.53
CA SER A 243 -5.64 -11.48 22.56
C SER A 243 -5.00 -12.84 22.30
N LEU A 244 -3.66 -12.93 22.28
CA LEU A 244 -2.95 -14.20 22.17
C LEU A 244 -3.14 -15.09 23.42
N LEU A 245 -3.23 -14.50 24.62
CA LEU A 245 -3.45 -15.23 25.87
C LEU A 245 -4.89 -15.75 26.01
N HIS A 246 -5.89 -14.98 25.57
CA HIS A 246 -7.31 -15.38 25.64
C HIS A 246 -7.77 -16.30 24.50
N GLY A 247 -6.98 -16.48 23.44
CA GLY A 247 -7.30 -17.35 22.29
C GLY A 247 -7.17 -18.86 22.54
N THR A 248 -6.83 -19.30 23.75
CA THR A 248 -6.77 -20.73 24.10
C THR A 248 -8.09 -21.12 24.78
N PRO A 249 -8.97 -21.93 24.16
CA PRO A 249 -10.11 -22.46 24.89
C PRO A 249 -9.56 -23.38 25.97
N SER A 250 -9.75 -22.97 27.22
CA SER A 250 -9.53 -23.84 28.37
C SER A 250 -10.28 -25.15 28.13
N SER A 251 -9.53 -26.23 27.94
CA SER A 251 -10.06 -27.59 27.90
C SER A 251 -10.89 -27.82 29.16
N LYS A 252 -12.19 -28.06 28.97
CA LYS A 252 -13.09 -28.50 30.03
C LYS A 252 -12.52 -29.80 30.60
N SER A 253 -11.98 -29.78 31.80
CA SER A 253 -11.77 -31.00 32.57
C SER A 253 -13.11 -31.42 33.14
N PHE A 254 -13.63 -32.51 32.57
CA PHE A 254 -14.62 -33.37 33.19
C PHE A 254 -14.17 -33.75 34.60
N THR A 255 -15.05 -33.55 35.58
CA THR A 255 -15.15 -34.41 36.76
C THR A 255 -16.61 -34.50 37.15
N ASP A 256 -17.20 -35.65 36.84
CA ASP A 256 -18.42 -36.16 37.44
C ASP A 256 -18.25 -36.29 38.95
N SER A 257 -19.24 -35.84 39.72
CA SER A 257 -19.67 -36.56 40.93
C SER A 257 -21.05 -36.05 41.38
N PRO A 258 -22.04 -36.94 41.63
CA PRO A 258 -23.42 -36.55 41.91
C PRO A 258 -23.75 -36.64 43.41
N TYR A 259 -24.14 -35.54 44.05
CA TYR A 259 -25.02 -35.58 45.22
C TYR A 259 -25.80 -34.27 45.32
N SER A 260 -27.10 -34.36 45.05
CA SER A 260 -28.17 -33.51 45.59
C SER A 260 -28.80 -34.29 46.77
N PRO A 261 -29.55 -33.69 47.74
CA PRO A 261 -30.53 -32.66 47.41
C PRO A 261 -31.00 -31.66 48.51
N ASN A 262 -31.70 -30.63 48.02
CA ASN A 262 -32.90 -29.98 48.57
C ASN A 262 -32.85 -28.61 49.27
N ILE A 263 -33.95 -27.88 48.98
CA ILE A 263 -34.68 -26.83 49.71
C ILE A 263 -34.48 -25.36 49.25
N ASP A 264 -35.31 -25.00 48.26
CA ASP A 264 -36.37 -23.97 48.27
C ASP A 264 -36.16 -22.54 48.83
N VAL A 265 -36.58 -21.59 47.96
CA VAL A 265 -37.46 -20.43 48.22
C VAL A 265 -36.85 -19.12 48.81
N ARG A 266 -36.68 -18.15 47.88
CA ARG A 266 -37.31 -16.80 47.86
C ARG A 266 -36.92 -15.75 48.92
N ASN A 267 -36.30 -14.63 48.51
CA ASN A 267 -36.88 -13.26 48.48
C ASN A 267 -35.85 -12.10 48.40
N ARG A 268 -36.18 -11.15 47.50
CA ARG A 268 -36.17 -9.66 47.58
C ARG A 268 -35.00 -8.85 48.18
N GLU A 269 -34.51 -7.98 47.29
CA GLU A 269 -34.37 -6.50 47.41
C GLU A 269 -33.49 -5.83 48.49
N LYS A 270 -32.57 -5.00 47.96
CA LYS A 270 -32.27 -3.58 48.27
C LYS A 270 -31.00 -3.21 49.07
N LYS A 271 -30.29 -2.26 48.43
CA LYS A 271 -29.57 -1.07 48.92
C LYS A 271 -28.15 -1.21 49.48
N ASP A 272 -27.22 -0.73 48.64
CA ASP A 272 -26.44 0.51 48.81
C ASP A 272 -25.30 0.56 49.85
N LYS A 273 -24.21 1.23 49.41
CA LYS A 273 -23.07 1.82 50.14
C LYS A 273 -21.77 1.02 50.39
N THR A 274 -20.79 1.40 49.56
CA THR A 274 -19.43 1.91 49.90
C THR A 274 -18.32 0.94 50.33
N SER A 275 -17.18 1.09 49.64
CA SER A 275 -15.79 0.75 50.03
C SER A 275 -15.38 -0.72 50.01
N GLU A 276 -14.56 -1.12 49.04
CA GLU A 276 -13.60 -2.25 49.17
C GLU A 276 -12.48 -2.05 48.14
N GLN A 277 -11.32 -1.59 48.58
CA GLN A 277 -10.18 -2.40 49.04
C GLN A 277 -9.40 -3.06 47.89
N VAL A 278 -8.20 -2.51 47.72
CA VAL A 278 -7.04 -3.12 47.08
C VAL A 278 -6.80 -4.49 47.71
N LEU A 279 -7.06 -5.56 46.97
CA LEU A 279 -6.64 -6.91 47.34
C LEU A 279 -5.65 -7.45 46.30
N MET A 280 -4.38 -7.31 46.64
CA MET A 280 -3.26 -7.97 45.97
C MET A 280 -3.34 -9.48 46.22
N TYR A 281 -3.53 -10.28 45.18
CA TYR A 281 -3.19 -11.71 45.22
C TYR A 281 -1.89 -11.96 44.46
N SER A 282 -0.81 -12.01 45.25
CA SER A 282 0.45 -12.65 44.89
C SER A 282 0.24 -14.17 44.84
N GLY A 283 -0.13 -14.71 43.67
CA GLY A 283 0.00 -16.13 43.38
C GLY A 283 1.42 -16.42 42.87
N LYS A 284 2.20 -17.17 43.65
CA LYS A 284 3.48 -17.76 43.20
C LYS A 284 3.20 -18.64 41.97
N LEU A 285 3.56 -18.16 40.78
CA LEU A 285 3.61 -18.96 39.56
C LEU A 285 5.04 -19.47 39.40
N ASP A 286 5.19 -20.79 39.41
CA ASP A 286 6.48 -21.47 39.25
C ASP A 286 6.84 -21.46 37.75
N PRO A 287 7.77 -20.60 37.26
CA PRO A 287 7.96 -20.36 35.83
C PRO A 287 8.62 -21.53 35.09
N SER A 288 9.08 -22.56 35.82
CA SER A 288 9.88 -23.64 35.26
C SER A 288 9.02 -24.71 34.57
N ALA A 289 7.86 -25.05 35.12
CA ALA A 289 7.02 -26.13 34.59
C ALA A 289 6.29 -25.73 33.28
N ASP A 290 5.84 -24.47 33.19
CA ASP A 290 5.16 -23.94 32.00
C ASP A 290 6.10 -23.78 30.80
N ASN A 291 7.38 -23.46 31.06
CA ASN A 291 8.40 -23.36 30.01
C ASN A 291 8.75 -24.72 29.39
N GLU A 292 8.77 -25.79 30.17
CA GLU A 292 8.98 -27.14 29.62
C GLU A 292 7.79 -27.62 28.77
N LYS A 293 6.57 -27.32 29.21
CA LYS A 293 5.36 -27.65 28.46
C LYS A 293 5.27 -26.89 27.14
N LEU A 294 5.66 -25.61 27.13
CA LEU A 294 5.74 -24.79 25.91
C LEU A 294 6.81 -25.32 24.95
N ARG A 295 7.98 -25.73 25.47
CA ARG A 295 9.05 -26.33 24.66
C ARG A 295 8.59 -27.64 24.00
N ALA A 296 7.91 -28.51 24.75
CA ALA A 296 7.35 -29.75 24.22
C ALA A 296 6.29 -29.48 23.13
N HIS A 297 5.44 -28.46 23.31
CA HIS A 297 4.44 -28.09 22.33
C HIS A 297 5.06 -27.53 21.03
N LEU A 298 6.08 -26.68 21.15
CA LEU A 298 6.81 -26.14 19.99
C LEU A 298 7.52 -27.24 19.19
N GLN A 299 8.14 -28.21 19.87
CA GLN A 299 8.75 -29.37 19.20
C GLN A 299 7.69 -30.25 18.51
N GLY A 300 6.53 -30.46 19.14
CA GLY A 300 5.41 -31.17 18.53
C GLY A 300 4.86 -30.47 17.27
N MET A 301 4.76 -29.14 17.29
CA MET A 301 4.38 -28.34 16.13
C MET A 301 5.41 -28.45 15.00
N GLN A 302 6.70 -28.38 15.31
CA GLN A 302 7.78 -28.53 14.32
C GLN A 302 7.75 -29.91 13.63
N CYS A 303 7.51 -31.00 14.37
CA CYS A 303 7.36 -32.32 13.78
C CYS A 303 6.17 -32.40 12.81
N ARG A 304 5.02 -31.82 13.17
CA ARG A 304 3.82 -31.80 12.30
C ARG A 304 4.04 -30.97 11.03
N VAL A 305 4.72 -29.84 11.13
CA VAL A 305 5.09 -29.01 9.96
C VAL A 305 6.00 -29.80 9.03
N MET A 306 7.00 -30.49 9.56
CA MET A 306 7.91 -31.31 8.76
C MET A 306 7.19 -32.46 8.02
N GLU A 307 6.21 -33.10 8.68
CA GLU A 307 5.37 -34.12 8.03
C GLU A 307 4.48 -33.53 6.93
N LEU A 308 3.84 -32.38 7.19
CA LEU A 308 3.02 -31.70 6.20
C LEU A 308 3.84 -31.28 4.98
N GLU A 309 5.02 -30.73 5.17
CA GLU A 309 5.92 -30.42 4.07
C GLU A 309 6.32 -31.66 3.27
N LYS A 310 6.52 -32.81 3.94
CA LYS A 310 6.82 -34.08 3.27
C LYS A 310 5.64 -34.54 2.41
N VAL A 311 4.40 -34.32 2.86
CA VAL A 311 3.18 -34.59 2.08
C VAL A 311 3.05 -33.62 0.90
N CYS A 312 3.26 -32.31 1.12
CA CYS A 312 3.25 -31.30 0.07
C CYS A 312 4.30 -31.60 -1.02
N ARG A 313 5.53 -31.99 -0.64
CA ARG A 313 6.58 -32.41 -1.59
C ARG A 313 6.19 -33.65 -2.38
N LYS A 314 5.52 -34.64 -1.77
CA LYS A 314 5.00 -35.81 -2.49
C LYS A 314 3.89 -35.43 -3.47
N MET A 315 3.01 -34.51 -3.09
CA MET A 315 1.92 -34.03 -3.93
C MET A 315 2.45 -33.24 -5.14
N GLN A 316 3.45 -32.37 -4.92
CA GLN A 316 4.11 -31.61 -5.98
C GLN A 316 4.77 -32.52 -7.02
N ARG A 317 5.49 -33.56 -6.59
CA ARG A 317 6.05 -34.57 -7.50
C ARG A 317 4.98 -35.33 -8.30
N LYS A 318 3.81 -35.60 -7.69
CA LYS A 318 2.68 -36.22 -8.41
C LYS A 318 2.09 -35.26 -9.45
N MET A 319 1.93 -33.98 -9.11
CA MET A 319 1.46 -32.96 -10.06
C MET A 319 2.42 -32.75 -11.23
N GLU A 320 3.74 -32.79 -10.99
CA GLU A 320 4.77 -32.72 -12.04
C GLU A 320 4.73 -33.94 -12.99
N LYS A 321 4.45 -35.14 -12.46
CA LYS A 321 4.27 -36.34 -13.31
C LYS A 321 3.00 -36.27 -14.16
N ILE A 322 1.91 -35.71 -13.62
CA ILE A 322 0.63 -35.54 -14.32
C ILE A 322 0.74 -34.45 -15.41
N THR A 323 1.48 -33.39 -15.14
CA THR A 323 1.71 -32.31 -16.11
C THR A 323 2.63 -32.76 -17.25
N LYS A 324 3.70 -33.52 -16.96
CA LYS A 324 4.57 -34.10 -18.00
C LYS A 324 3.85 -35.13 -18.89
N SER A 325 2.95 -35.95 -18.35
CA SER A 325 2.18 -36.91 -19.15
C SER A 325 1.09 -36.26 -20.03
N LYS A 326 0.58 -35.08 -19.66
CA LYS A 326 -0.31 -34.27 -20.50
C LYS A 326 0.41 -33.61 -21.67
N VAL A 327 1.66 -33.16 -21.51
CA VAL A 327 2.45 -32.53 -22.59
C VAL A 327 2.87 -33.55 -23.65
N SER A 328 3.19 -34.79 -23.27
CA SER A 328 3.55 -35.86 -24.22
C SER A 328 2.41 -36.30 -25.14
N ARG A 329 1.14 -36.01 -24.83
CA ARG A 329 -0.02 -36.39 -25.68
C ARG A 329 -0.35 -35.34 -26.75
N HIS A 330 0.30 -34.17 -26.76
CA HIS A 330 -0.03 -33.08 -27.68
C HIS A 330 1.01 -32.84 -28.79
N SER A 331 2.07 -33.66 -28.89
CA SER A 331 3.12 -33.51 -29.91
C SER A 331 2.92 -34.32 -31.20
N HIS A 332 1.74 -34.92 -31.42
CA HIS A 332 1.40 -35.56 -32.70
C HIS A 332 0.35 -34.74 -33.47
N ALA A 333 0.69 -33.50 -33.83
CA ALA A 333 0.00 -32.78 -34.90
C ALA A 333 0.67 -33.15 -36.24
N ARG A 334 -0.10 -33.81 -37.10
CA ARG A 334 0.27 -34.30 -38.44
C ARG A 334 0.86 -33.19 -39.30
N SER A 335 2.06 -33.41 -39.84
CA SER A 335 2.56 -32.70 -41.02
C SER A 335 1.80 -33.16 -42.26
N LEU A 336 1.26 -32.20 -43.03
CA LEU A 336 0.61 -32.43 -44.33
C LEU A 336 1.64 -32.87 -45.40
N PRO A 337 1.29 -33.76 -46.35
CA PRO A 337 2.20 -34.15 -47.42
C PRO A 337 2.21 -33.13 -48.57
N LYS A 338 3.41 -32.87 -49.11
CA LYS A 338 3.65 -32.17 -50.38
C LYS A 338 3.17 -33.06 -51.54
N LEU A 339 2.38 -32.49 -52.45
CA LEU A 339 2.14 -33.06 -53.78
C LEU A 339 3.05 -32.35 -54.79
N CYS A 340 3.85 -33.14 -55.51
CA CYS A 340 4.56 -32.71 -56.70
C CYS A 340 3.68 -32.94 -57.94
N SER A 341 3.53 -31.92 -58.76
CA SER A 341 3.65 -31.94 -60.23
C SER A 341 3.70 -30.51 -60.71
#